data_AF-A0A976Q635-F1
#
_entry.id   AF-A0A976Q635-F1
#
_cell.length_a   1.000
_cell.length_b   1.000
_cell.length_c   1.000
_cell.angle_alpha   90.00
_cell.angle_beta   90.00
_cell.angle_gamma   90.00
#
_symmetry.space_group_name_H-M   'P 1'
#
loop_
_entity.id
_entity.type
_entity.pdbx_description
1 polymer ?
#
loop_
_entity_poly.entity_id
_entity_poly.type
_entity_poly.pdbx_seq_one_letter_code
_entity_poly.pdbx_strand_id
1 'polypeptide(L)' 'QMNLKAAEEAKKRIEKTGRTAHILVMDEIKPEKIEYINGIEAYINTACPRIGIEDRTLFRKPILNLDEAEGIL' A
#
# COMPACT_ATOMS: atom_id res chain seq x y z
N GLN A 1 -12.43 5.53 2.74
CA GLN A 1 -12.83 4.97 1.42
C GLN A 1 -12.42 3.51 1.39
N MET A 2 -13.23 2.63 0.81
CA MET A 2 -12.92 1.21 0.71
C MET A 2 -12.88 0.81 -0.76
N ASN A 3 -11.70 0.45 -1.26
CA ASN A 3 -11.52 -0.05 -2.62
C ASN A 3 -10.93 -1.46 -2.58
N LEU A 4 -11.74 -2.40 -2.07
CA LEU A 4 -11.31 -3.79 -1.87
C LEU A 4 -10.93 -4.46 -3.19
N LYS A 5 -11.67 -4.16 -4.27
CA LYS A 5 -11.42 -4.74 -5.59
C LYS A 5 -10.02 -4.38 -6.12
N ALA A 6 -9.62 -3.12 -6.01
CA ALA A 6 -8.29 -2.69 -6.41
C ALA A 6 -7.20 -3.32 -5.54
N ALA A 7 -7.42 -3.42 -4.23
CA ALA A 7 -6.48 -4.08 -3.32
C ALA A 7 -6.29 -5.57 -3.64
N GLU A 8 -7.37 -6.29 -3.94
CA GLU A 8 -7.32 -7.70 -4.37
C GLU A 8 -6.62 -7.87 -5.71
N GLU A 9 -6.86 -6.98 -6.66
CA GLU A 9 -6.21 -7.02 -7.97
C GLU A 9 -4.71 -6.75 -7.85
N ALA A 10 -4.33 -5.71 -7.10
CA ALA A 10 -2.92 -5.40 -6.81
C ALA A 10 -2.24 -6.59 -6.12
N LYS A 11 -2.88 -7.18 -5.10
CA LYS A 11 -2.36 -8.38 -4.42
C LYS A 11 -2.07 -9.51 -5.41
N LYS A 12 -3.04 -9.87 -6.26
CA LYS A 12 -2.88 -10.94 -7.26
C LYS A 12 -1.73 -10.66 -8.22
N ARG A 13 -1.54 -9.41 -8.63
CA ARG A 13 -0.45 -9.01 -9.52
C ARG A 13 0.92 -9.12 -8.84
N ILE A 14 1.06 -8.59 -7.62
CA ILE A 14 2.29 -8.73 -6.81
C ILE A 14 2.64 -10.21 -6.58
N GLU A 15 1.68 -11.04 -6.20
CA GLU A 15 1.89 -12.47 -5.96
C GLU A 15 2.39 -13.21 -7.21
N LYS A 16 1.94 -12.82 -8.42
CA LYS A 16 2.46 -13.38 -9.68
C LYS A 16 3.93 -13.06 -9.92
N THR A 17 4.48 -12.02 -9.30
CA THR A 17 5.91 -11.68 -9.39
C THR A 17 6.79 -12.49 -8.42
N GLY A 18 6.21 -13.42 -7.66
CA GLY A 18 6.93 -14.20 -6.64
C GLY A 18 7.11 -13.47 -5.31
N ARG A 19 6.45 -12.32 -5.14
CA ARG A 19 6.46 -11.53 -3.90
C ARG A 19 5.27 -11.89 -3.01
N THR A 20 5.39 -11.64 -1.72
CA THR A 20 4.29 -11.83 -0.76
C THR A 20 3.51 -10.52 -0.60
N ALA A 21 2.18 -10.59 -0.66
CA ALA A 21 1.32 -9.41 -0.48
C ALA A 21 0.18 -9.67 0.52
N HIS A 22 -0.04 -8.71 1.41
CA HIS A 22 -1.11 -8.73 2.40
C HIS A 22 -1.99 -7.49 2.24
N ILE A 23 -3.31 -7.65 2.41
CA ILE A 23 -4.26 -6.54 2.42
C ILE A 23 -4.40 -6.06 3.86
N LEU A 24 -4.07 -4.80 4.11
CA LEU A 24 -4.28 -4.14 5.39
C LEU A 24 -5.56 -3.30 5.32
N VAL A 25 -6.49 -3.54 6.24
CA VAL A 25 -7.73 -2.77 6.35
C VAL A 25 -7.70 -1.98 7.63
N MET A 26 -7.93 -0.67 7.54
CA MET A 26 -7.95 0.23 8.68
C MET A 26 -8.86 1.44 8.41
N ASP A 27 -9.47 1.96 9.46
CA ASP A 27 -10.33 3.15 9.36
C ASP A 27 -9.52 4.43 9.11
N GLU A 28 -8.30 4.49 9.66
CA GLU A 28 -7.40 5.64 9.55
C GLU A 28 -5.95 5.16 9.39
N ILE A 29 -5.35 5.55 8.27
CA ILE A 29 -3.94 5.28 7.94
C ILE A 29 -3.08 6.38 8.56
N LYS A 30 -2.23 5.99 9.50
CA LYS A 30 -1.18 6.83 10.09
C LYS A 30 0.16 6.10 10.05
N PRO A 31 1.29 6.80 9.80
CA PRO A 31 2.61 6.18 9.80
C PRO A 31 2.85 5.34 11.05
N GLU A 32 2.55 5.90 12.22
CA GLU A 32 2.67 5.24 13.53
C GLU A 32 1.93 3.90 13.63
N LYS A 33 0.84 3.69 12.89
CA LYS A 33 0.07 2.44 12.93
C LYS A 33 0.65 1.36 12.02
N ILE A 34 1.33 1.75 10.94
CA ILE A 34 1.81 0.80 9.93
C ILE A 34 3.31 0.54 10.01
N GLU A 35 4.09 1.46 10.57
CA GLU A 35 5.55 1.33 10.69
C GLU A 35 5.99 0.14 11.55
N TYR A 36 5.21 -0.23 12.56
CA TYR A 36 5.51 -1.37 13.43
C TYR A 36 5.18 -2.74 12.81
N ILE A 37 4.61 -2.76 11.59
CA ILE A 37 4.36 -4.01 10.88
C ILE A 37 5.69 -4.54 10.34
N ASN A 38 6.22 -5.56 11.02
CA ASN A 38 7.44 -6.26 10.63
C ASN A 38 7.22 -7.09 9.36
N GLY A 39 8.29 -7.27 8.58
CA GLY A 39 8.26 -8.09 7.36
C GLY A 39 7.63 -7.43 6.13
N ILE A 40 7.20 -6.16 6.22
CA ILE A 40 6.74 -5.38 5.07
C ILE A 40 7.88 -4.49 4.56
N GLU A 41 8.15 -4.55 3.26
CA GLU A 41 9.20 -3.75 2.59
C GLU A 41 8.66 -2.48 1.93
N ALA A 42 7.40 -2.49 1.48
CA ALA A 42 6.71 -1.36 0.86
C ALA A 42 5.19 -1.47 1.03
N TYR A 43 4.49 -0.35 0.86
CA TYR A 43 3.03 -0.27 0.91
C TYR A 43 2.46 0.22 -0.43
N ILE A 44 1.32 -0.34 -0.82
CA ILE A 44 0.50 0.17 -1.93
C ILE A 44 -0.76 0.78 -1.31
N ASN A 45 -0.95 2.07 -1.53
CA ASN A 45 -2.11 2.83 -1.08
C ASN A 45 -3.25 2.69 -2.09
N THR A 46 -4.28 1.92 -1.69
CA THR A 46 -5.55 1.81 -2.43
C THR A 46 -6.67 2.63 -1.77
N ALA A 47 -6.33 3.50 -0.81
CA ALA A 47 -7.26 4.38 -0.12
C ALA A 47 -7.25 5.79 -0.76
N CYS A 48 -7.19 6.85 0.04
CA CYS A 48 -7.15 8.21 -0.50
C CYS A 48 -5.76 8.50 -1.09
N PRO A 49 -5.64 8.90 -2.38
CA PRO A 49 -4.35 9.13 -3.01
C PRO A 49 -3.54 10.27 -2.37
N ARG A 50 -4.19 11.16 -1.60
CA ARG A 50 -3.51 12.23 -0.85
C ARG A 50 -2.44 11.68 0.10
N ILE A 51 -2.62 10.49 0.67
CA ILE A 51 -1.64 9.88 1.59
C ILE A 51 -0.32 9.61 0.87
N GLY A 52 -0.37 9.06 -0.34
CA GLY A 52 0.83 8.78 -1.15
C GLY A 52 1.49 10.03 -1.76
N ILE A 53 0.83 11.19 -1.69
CA ILE A 53 1.30 12.45 -2.26
C ILE A 53 1.78 13.41 -1.18
N GLU A 54 0.92 13.71 -0.20
CA GLU A 54 1.13 14.72 0.84
C GLU A 54 1.85 14.13 2.06
N ASP A 55 1.46 12.93 2.49
CA ASP A 55 1.99 12.31 3.71
C ASP A 55 3.19 11.38 3.46
N ARG A 56 3.65 11.27 2.21
CA ARG A 56 4.70 10.32 1.79
C ARG A 56 5.98 10.44 2.60
N THR A 57 6.37 11.66 2.97
CA THR A 57 7.58 11.93 3.77
C THR A 57 7.49 11.46 5.21
N LEU A 58 6.27 11.19 5.71
CA LEU A 58 6.03 10.71 7.07
C LEU A 58 6.23 9.20 7.19
N PHE A 59 6.27 8.46 6.07
CA PHE A 59 6.47 7.02 6.07
C PHE A 59 7.94 6.66 5.90
N ARG A 60 8.50 5.88 6.83
CA ARG A 60 9.87 5.36 6.71
C ARG A 60 10.07 4.36 5.57
N LYS A 61 9.01 3.64 5.20
CA LYS A 61 9.03 2.67 4.11
C LYS A 61 8.33 3.26 2.89
N PRO A 62 8.71 2.86 1.66
CA PRO A 62 8.05 3.33 0.46
C PRO A 62 6.54 3.10 0.51
N ILE A 63 5.77 4.16 0.21
CA ILE A 63 4.34 4.08 -0.04
C ILE A 63 4.08 4.59 -1.47
N LEU A 64 3.36 3.80 -2.26
CA LEU A 64 3.03 4.09 -3.65
C LEU A 64 1.52 4.15 -3.78
N ASN A 65 1.00 5.13 -4.52
CA ASN A 65 -0.38 5.05 -4.98
C ASN A 65 -0.52 3.98 -6.06
N LEU A 66 -1.75 3.54 -6.31
CA LEU A 66 -2.02 2.44 -7.25
C LEU A 66 -1.52 2.73 -8.68
N ASP A 67 -1.60 3.98 -9.13
CA ASP A 67 -1.11 4.47 -10.42
C ASP A 67 0.41 4.43 -10.51
N GLU A 68 1.12 4.80 -9.44
CA GLU A 68 2.59 4.69 -9.38
C GLU A 68 3.05 3.21 -9.36
N ALA A 69 2.24 2.33 -8.79
CA ALA A 69 2.55 0.92 -8.70
C ALA A 69 2.35 0.16 -10.02
N GLU A 70 1.63 0.72 -11.02
CA GLU A 70 1.35 0.02 -12.29
C GLU A 70 2.60 -0.44 -13.04
N GLY A 71 3.73 0.27 -12.93
CA GLY A 71 4.99 -0.13 -13.56
C GLY A 71 5.70 -1.32 -12.89
N ILE A 72 5.24 -1.73 -11.70
CA ILE A 72 5.86 -2.76 -10.84
C ILE A 72 4.89 -3.93 -10.60
N LEU A 73 3.59 -3.73 -10.87
CA LEU A 73 2.50 -4.72 -10.81
C LEU A 73 2.43 -5.55 -12.10
#